data_AF-A0A956ZMF4-F1
#
_entry.id   AF-A0A956ZMF4-F1
#
_cell.length_a   1.000
_cell.length_b   1.000
_cell.length_c   1.000
_cell.angle_alpha   90.00
_cell.angle_beta   90.00
_cell.angle_gamma   90.00
#
_symmetry.space_group_name_H-M   'P 1'
#
loop_
_entity.id
_entity.type
_entity.pdbx_description
1 polymer ?
#
loop_
_entity_poly.entity_id
_entity_poly.type
_entity_poly.pdbx_seq_one_letter_code
_entity_poly.pdbx_strand_id
1 'polypeptide(L)'
;LAQEGEVRSGFRAFPTVLSSAIRLVESAYSKVGEVTGVPSQLDSLDRILGGLQPSDLLILAGRPSMGKTALAVTIAANAATQKAVGIDGDRLKHENYTVGVFSLEMSAEQLAMRLLSAEAQIASDELRRGQLRDDREWQRVVAASQALAARPMFIDDTPALSVAALRSRARRLMRMEG
;
A
#
# COMPACT_ATOMS: atom_id res chain seq x y z
N LEU A 1 7.13 -20.56 -30.05
CA LEU A 1 5.97 -19.66 -30.25
C LEU A 1 6.20 -18.44 -29.39
N ALA A 2 6.66 -17.36 -30.01
CA ALA A 2 6.98 -16.10 -29.37
C ALA A 2 5.66 -15.41 -28.93
N GLN A 3 5.56 -15.02 -27.66
CA GLN A 3 4.55 -14.07 -27.23
C GLN A 3 5.16 -12.67 -27.29
N GLU A 4 4.65 -11.90 -28.24
CA GLU A 4 4.82 -10.46 -28.39
C GLU A 4 4.28 -9.75 -27.15
N GLY A 5 5.15 -9.54 -26.17
CA GLY A 5 5.01 -8.44 -25.22
C GLY A 5 5.67 -7.23 -25.85
N GLU A 6 4.88 -6.41 -26.54
CA GLU A 6 5.30 -5.16 -27.18
C GLU A 6 6.09 -4.30 -26.18
N VAL A 7 7.41 -4.32 -26.28
CA VAL A 7 8.28 -3.32 -25.65
C VAL A 7 8.02 -2.03 -26.42
N ARG A 8 7.03 -1.24 -25.95
CA ARG A 8 6.87 0.15 -26.42
C ARG A 8 8.02 1.00 -25.89
N SER A 9 9.19 0.86 -26.50
CA SER A 9 10.39 1.65 -26.21
C SER A 9 11.00 2.15 -27.51
N GLY A 10 10.33 3.11 -28.14
CA GLY A 10 10.86 3.92 -29.23
C GLY A 10 10.68 5.40 -28.92
N PHE A 11 11.33 6.27 -29.71
CA PHE A 11 11.12 7.71 -29.60
C PHE A 11 9.65 8.07 -29.89
N ARG A 12 9.07 8.93 -29.04
CA ARG A 12 7.70 9.46 -29.22
C ARG A 12 7.78 10.92 -29.64
N ALA A 13 6.93 11.33 -30.58
CA ALA A 13 6.81 12.73 -30.97
C ALA A 13 6.36 13.59 -29.78
N PHE A 14 7.05 14.71 -29.53
CA PHE A 14 6.77 15.59 -28.40
C PHE A 14 5.31 16.10 -28.36
N PRO A 15 4.66 16.46 -29.47
CA PRO A 15 3.24 16.85 -29.46
C PRO A 15 2.32 15.76 -28.89
N THR A 16 2.55 14.48 -29.23
CA THR A 16 1.77 13.35 -28.72
C THR A 16 1.96 13.17 -27.21
N VAL A 17 3.18 13.40 -26.72
CA VAL A 17 3.49 13.37 -25.28
C VAL A 17 2.78 14.53 -24.57
N LEU A 18 2.84 15.73 -25.14
CA LEU A 18 2.21 16.92 -24.57
C LEU A 18 0.68 16.79 -24.48
N SER A 19 0.02 16.30 -25.54
CA SER A 19 -1.43 16.03 -25.51
C SER A 19 -1.81 14.97 -24.46
N SER A 20 -0.92 14.02 -24.17
CA SER A 20 -1.14 13.03 -23.11
C SER A 20 -0.99 13.64 -21.71
N ALA A 21 -0.02 14.55 -21.54
CA ALA A 21 0.17 15.29 -20.29
C ALA A 21 -1.01 16.22 -19.99
N ILE A 22 -1.52 16.95 -21.01
CA ILE A 22 -2.70 17.83 -20.85
C ILE A 22 -3.92 17.03 -20.40
N ARG A 23 -4.19 15.87 -21.01
CA ARG A 23 -5.30 14.99 -20.58
C ARG A 23 -5.18 14.52 -19.13
N LEU A 24 -3.95 14.27 -18.66
CA LEU A 24 -3.71 13.90 -17.26
C LEU A 24 -4.06 15.06 -16.32
N VAL A 25 -3.66 16.29 -16.69
CA VAL A 25 -3.99 17.51 -15.94
C VAL A 25 -5.49 17.78 -15.93
N GLU A 26 -6.17 17.64 -17.07
CA GLU A 26 -7.64 17.78 -17.16
C GLU A 26 -8.36 16.78 -16.25
N SER A 27 -7.94 15.51 -16.24
CA SER A 27 -8.50 14.48 -15.36
C SER A 27 -8.23 14.74 -13.87
N ALA A 28 -7.13 15.41 -13.53
CA ALA A 28 -6.83 15.79 -12.15
C ALA A 28 -7.63 17.03 -11.74
N TYR A 29 -7.79 17.98 -12.65
CA TYR A 29 -8.58 19.20 -12.43
C TYR A 29 -10.07 18.91 -12.27
N SER A 30 -10.63 17.91 -12.94
CA SER A 30 -12.04 17.53 -12.75
C SER A 30 -12.33 16.85 -11.41
N LYS A 31 -11.29 16.44 -10.67
CA LYS A 31 -11.38 15.74 -9.36
C LYS A 31 -10.97 16.63 -8.19
N VAL A 32 -11.22 17.94 -8.26
CA VAL A 32 -10.82 18.89 -7.21
C VAL A 32 -11.35 18.44 -5.84
N GLY A 33 -10.43 18.12 -4.94
CA GLY A 33 -10.72 17.69 -3.57
C GLY A 33 -10.42 16.21 -3.29
N GLU A 34 -10.20 15.40 -4.33
CA GLU A 34 -9.84 13.98 -4.19
C GLU A 34 -8.34 13.72 -4.36
N VAL A 35 -7.82 12.74 -3.63
CA VAL A 35 -6.47 12.22 -3.79
C VAL A 35 -6.38 11.52 -5.15
N THR A 36 -5.47 11.96 -6.03
CA THR A 36 -5.37 11.45 -7.41
C THR A 36 -4.61 10.13 -7.49
N GLY A 37 -3.66 9.91 -6.57
CA GLY A 37 -2.91 8.67 -6.42
C GLY A 37 -3.52 7.73 -5.37
N VAL A 38 -2.80 6.65 -5.03
CA VAL A 38 -3.21 5.75 -3.95
C VAL A 38 -3.10 6.49 -2.61
N PRO A 39 -4.16 6.61 -1.80
CA PRO A 39 -4.10 7.34 -0.55
C PRO A 39 -3.23 6.60 0.49
N SER A 40 -2.28 7.31 1.10
CA SER A 40 -1.54 6.79 2.26
C SER A 40 -2.37 6.79 3.55
N GLN A 41 -3.49 7.55 3.53
CA GLN A 41 -4.35 7.84 4.67
C GLN A 41 -3.64 8.60 5.80
N LEU A 42 -2.59 9.34 5.44
CA LEU A 42 -1.98 10.34 6.29
C LEU A 42 -2.25 11.69 5.64
N ASP A 43 -3.28 12.39 6.10
CA ASP A 43 -3.83 13.58 5.43
C ASP A 43 -2.77 14.64 5.07
N SER A 44 -1.80 14.85 5.95
CA SER A 44 -0.69 15.77 5.70
C SER A 44 0.23 15.30 4.58
N LEU A 45 0.48 13.98 4.49
CA LEU A 45 1.31 13.38 3.45
C LEU A 45 0.57 13.37 2.11
N ASP A 46 -0.69 12.96 2.11
CA ASP A 46 -1.54 12.92 0.92
C ASP A 46 -1.76 14.33 0.35
N ARG A 47 -1.84 15.36 1.19
CA ARG A 47 -1.90 16.77 0.74
C ARG A 47 -0.63 17.22 0.03
N ILE A 48 0.54 16.74 0.46
CA ILE A 48 1.83 17.12 -0.12
C ILE A 48 2.08 16.35 -1.42
N LEU A 49 1.76 15.05 -1.44
CA LEU A 49 2.06 14.16 -2.57
C LEU A 49 0.92 14.07 -3.60
N GLY A 50 -0.31 14.44 -3.22
CA GLY A 50 -1.51 14.11 -3.99
C GLY A 50 -1.83 12.61 -3.95
N GLY A 51 -1.36 11.89 -2.91
CA GLY A 51 -1.35 10.43 -2.84
C GLY A 51 -0.09 9.82 -3.47
N LEU A 52 0.02 8.49 -3.41
CA LEU A 52 1.13 7.74 -3.99
C LEU A 52 0.89 7.57 -5.49
N GLN A 53 1.67 8.27 -6.31
CA GLN A 53 1.49 8.31 -7.76
C GLN A 53 2.09 7.09 -8.46
N PRO A 54 1.45 6.58 -9.53
CA PRO A 54 2.05 5.53 -10.35
C PRO A 54 3.38 5.96 -10.97
N SER A 55 4.35 5.05 -11.01
CA SER A 55 5.72 5.25 -11.54
C SER A 55 6.70 6.01 -10.63
N ASP A 56 6.24 6.56 -9.50
CA ASP A 56 7.13 7.22 -8.54
C ASP A 56 7.94 6.21 -7.71
N LEU A 57 9.19 6.60 -7.38
CA LEU A 57 10.01 5.94 -6.38
C LEU A 57 10.13 6.85 -5.15
N LEU A 58 9.39 6.52 -4.10
CA LEU A 58 9.46 7.22 -2.82
C LEU A 58 10.46 6.52 -1.89
N ILE A 59 11.39 7.31 -1.34
CA ILE A 59 12.44 6.80 -0.45
C ILE A 59 12.18 7.31 0.97
N LEU A 60 11.86 6.40 1.88
CA LEU A 60 11.75 6.70 3.32
C LEU A 60 13.10 6.41 4.01
N ALA A 61 13.85 7.46 4.33
CA ALA A 61 15.15 7.36 4.98
C ALA A 61 15.12 7.91 6.42
N GLY A 62 16.02 7.41 7.26
CA GLY A 62 16.11 7.80 8.67
C GLY A 62 17.00 6.84 9.47
N ARG A 63 17.49 7.30 10.63
CA ARG A 63 18.35 6.49 11.52
C ARG A 63 17.61 5.25 12.06
N PRO A 64 18.34 4.23 12.58
CA PRO A 64 17.72 3.15 13.36
C PRO A 64 16.78 3.72 14.42
N SER A 65 15.70 3.00 14.70
CA SER A 65 14.66 3.38 15.69
C SER A 65 13.83 4.64 15.40
N MET A 66 14.03 5.32 14.26
CA MET A 66 13.20 6.49 13.87
C MET A 66 11.83 6.11 13.25
N GLY A 67 11.37 4.87 13.40
CA GLY A 67 10.02 4.46 12.99
C GLY A 67 9.80 4.17 11.49
N LYS A 68 10.85 4.09 10.65
CA LYS A 68 10.73 3.83 9.20
C LYS A 68 9.82 2.65 8.86
N THR A 69 10.09 1.48 9.45
CA THR A 69 9.32 0.26 9.19
C THR A 69 7.88 0.39 9.66
N ALA A 70 7.65 1.05 10.80
CA ALA A 70 6.30 1.29 11.31
C ALA A 70 5.51 2.16 10.33
N LEU A 71 6.09 3.28 9.89
CA LEU A 71 5.44 4.17 8.92
C LEU A 71 5.17 3.48 7.58
N ALA A 72 6.14 2.77 7.01
CA ALA A 72 5.98 2.08 5.74
C ALA A 72 4.88 1.02 5.78
N VAL A 73 4.82 0.24 6.87
CA VAL A 73 3.84 -0.83 7.04
C VAL A 73 2.45 -0.27 7.34
N THR A 74 2.35 0.84 8.07
CA THR A 74 1.09 1.57 8.25
C THR A 74 0.55 2.09 6.92
N ILE A 75 1.39 2.74 6.11
CA ILE A 75 0.99 3.20 4.77
C ILE A 75 0.53 2.03 3.91
N ALA A 76 1.27 0.92 3.91
CA ALA A 76 0.91 -0.30 3.19
C ALA A 76 -0.46 -0.86 3.62
N ALA A 77 -0.68 -1.00 4.91
CA ALA A 77 -1.93 -1.50 5.45
C ALA A 77 -3.11 -0.54 5.22
N ASN A 78 -2.87 0.77 5.22
CA ASN A 78 -3.87 1.79 4.93
C ASN A 78 -4.24 1.82 3.44
N ALA A 79 -3.27 1.71 2.55
CA ALA A 79 -3.51 1.62 1.11
C ALA A 79 -4.35 0.37 0.76
N ALA A 80 -4.14 -0.73 1.49
CA ALA A 80 -4.93 -1.97 1.34
C ALA A 80 -6.29 -1.94 2.07
N THR A 81 -6.66 -0.84 2.75
CA THR A 81 -7.96 -0.74 3.42
C THR A 81 -9.05 -0.41 2.41
N GLN A 82 -10.18 -1.12 2.52
CA GLN A 82 -11.42 -0.79 1.81
C GLN A 82 -11.86 0.65 2.13
N LYS A 83 -11.81 1.54 1.15
CA LYS A 83 -12.56 2.79 1.19
C LYS A 83 -13.46 2.90 -0.03
N ALA A 84 -14.71 3.28 0.24
CA ALA A 84 -15.57 3.89 -0.75
C ALA A 84 -14.91 5.20 -1.23
N VAL A 85 -14.39 5.20 -2.45
CA VAL A 85 -13.96 6.44 -3.12
C VAL A 85 -15.21 7.03 -3.79
N GLY A 86 -15.74 8.10 -3.20
CA GLY A 86 -16.73 8.99 -3.83
C GLY A 86 -18.16 8.44 -3.98
N ILE A 87 -19.12 9.38 -3.98
CA ILE A 87 -20.52 9.16 -4.34
C ILE A 87 -20.70 9.72 -5.76
N ASP A 88 -20.21 9.00 -6.76
CA ASP A 88 -20.63 9.24 -8.14
C ASP A 88 -21.67 8.19 -8.53
N GLY A 89 -22.93 8.55 -8.27
CA GLY A 89 -24.12 8.27 -9.08
C GLY A 89 -24.57 6.84 -9.38
N ASP A 90 -23.69 5.83 -9.45
CA ASP A 90 -24.13 4.46 -9.79
C ASP A 90 -23.16 3.33 -9.42
N ARG A 91 -21.93 3.60 -8.94
CA ARG A 91 -21.01 2.53 -8.53
C ARG A 91 -20.00 3.06 -7.50
N LEU A 92 -20.16 2.65 -6.24
CA LEU A 92 -19.07 2.63 -5.27
C LEU A 92 -17.98 1.72 -5.84
N LYS A 93 -17.00 2.30 -6.54
CA LYS A 93 -15.80 1.55 -6.93
C LYS A 93 -14.99 1.33 -5.66
N HIS A 94 -15.21 0.17 -5.05
CA HIS A 94 -14.29 -0.39 -4.08
C HIS A 94 -13.05 -0.84 -4.86
N GLU A 95 -12.10 0.05 -5.09
CA GLU A 95 -10.77 -0.38 -5.52
C GLU A 95 -9.97 -0.66 -4.25
N ASN A 96 -9.93 -1.93 -3.85
CA ASN A 96 -8.91 -2.35 -2.90
C ASN A 96 -7.59 -2.34 -3.65
N TYR A 97 -6.63 -1.53 -3.21
CA TYR A 97 -5.30 -1.60 -3.78
C TYR A 97 -4.59 -2.84 -3.22
N THR A 98 -4.23 -3.75 -4.10
CA THR A 98 -3.38 -4.88 -3.75
C THR A 98 -1.97 -4.37 -3.41
N VAL A 99 -1.50 -4.67 -2.19
CA VAL A 99 -0.21 -4.21 -1.69
C VAL A 99 0.73 -5.38 -1.44
N GLY A 100 1.92 -5.33 -2.03
CA GLY A 100 3.01 -6.26 -1.74
C GLY A 100 4.08 -5.61 -0.86
N VAL A 101 4.41 -6.26 0.27
CA VAL A 101 5.48 -5.82 1.18
C VAL A 101 6.62 -6.83 1.15
N PHE A 102 7.80 -6.37 0.75
CA PHE A 102 9.03 -7.16 0.82
C PHE A 102 9.82 -6.77 2.08
N SER A 103 9.90 -7.70 3.03
CA SER A 103 10.60 -7.48 4.31
C SER A 103 11.91 -8.25 4.34
N LEU A 104 13.03 -7.53 4.33
CA LEU A 104 14.36 -8.16 4.27
C LEU A 104 15.02 -8.32 5.66
N GLU A 105 14.44 -7.71 6.69
CA GLU A 105 15.01 -7.63 8.05
C GLU A 105 14.11 -8.27 9.11
N MET A 106 12.78 -8.13 8.95
CA MET A 106 11.79 -8.62 9.92
C MET A 106 10.95 -9.74 9.32
N SER A 107 10.51 -10.69 10.15
CA SER A 107 9.58 -11.72 9.70
C SER A 107 8.18 -11.16 9.44
N ALA A 108 7.38 -11.87 8.64
CA ALA A 108 6.00 -11.50 8.36
C ALA A 108 5.16 -11.42 9.64
N GLU A 109 5.35 -12.34 10.60
CA GLU A 109 4.63 -12.35 11.88
C GLU A 109 4.99 -11.13 12.74
N GLN A 110 6.24 -10.68 12.71
CA GLN A 110 6.65 -9.48 13.44
C GLN A 110 5.99 -8.23 12.87
N LEU A 111 5.81 -8.15 11.55
CA LEU A 111 5.07 -7.06 10.90
C LEU A 111 3.57 -7.15 11.19
N ALA A 112 2.98 -8.34 11.10
CA ALA A 112 1.57 -8.58 11.40
C ALA A 112 1.23 -8.23 12.85
N MET A 113 2.09 -8.60 13.81
CA MET A 113 1.91 -8.24 15.22
C MET A 113 1.94 -6.72 15.45
N ARG A 114 2.75 -5.98 14.69
CA ARG A 114 2.77 -4.51 14.76
C ARG A 114 1.47 -3.91 14.25
N LEU A 115 0.96 -4.41 13.12
CA LEU A 115 -0.33 -3.98 12.57
C LEU A 115 -1.48 -4.32 13.51
N LEU A 116 -1.50 -5.53 14.07
CA LEU A 116 -2.51 -5.97 15.03
C LEU A 116 -2.50 -5.10 16.30
N SER A 117 -1.32 -4.80 16.83
CA SER A 117 -1.13 -3.89 17.96
C SER A 117 -1.65 -2.49 17.66
N ALA A 118 -1.33 -1.95 16.48
CA ALA A 118 -1.78 -0.63 16.04
C ALA A 118 -3.30 -0.59 15.83
N GLU A 119 -3.90 -1.62 15.24
CA GLU A 119 -5.34 -1.67 14.99
C GLU A 119 -6.15 -1.91 16.27
N ALA A 120 -5.68 -2.81 17.15
CA ALA A 120 -6.34 -3.13 18.41
C ALA A 120 -6.13 -2.08 19.52
N GLN A 121 -5.19 -1.15 19.32
CA GLN A 121 -4.78 -0.15 20.32
C GLN A 121 -4.36 -0.80 21.65
N ILE A 122 -3.47 -1.80 21.55
CA ILE A 122 -2.86 -2.54 22.67
C ILE A 122 -1.35 -2.58 22.42
N ALA A 123 -0.53 -2.47 23.47
CA ALA A 123 0.92 -2.44 23.30
C ALA A 123 1.46 -3.75 22.70
N SER A 124 2.41 -3.64 21.77
CA SER A 124 2.92 -4.81 21.02
C SER A 124 3.70 -5.80 21.92
N ASP A 125 4.26 -5.34 23.03
CA ASP A 125 4.88 -6.19 24.04
C ASP A 125 3.85 -6.93 24.91
N GLU A 126 2.75 -6.27 25.28
CA GLU A 126 1.61 -6.91 25.98
C GLU A 126 1.00 -8.01 25.13
N LEU A 127 0.69 -7.75 23.85
CA LEU A 127 0.16 -8.76 22.93
C LEU A 127 1.12 -9.94 22.78
N ARG A 128 2.42 -9.67 22.63
CA ARG A 128 3.45 -10.72 22.50
C ARG A 128 3.56 -11.60 23.75
N ARG A 129 3.32 -11.04 24.93
CA ARG A 129 3.36 -11.75 26.22
C ARG A 129 2.01 -12.37 26.60
N GLY A 130 0.95 -12.15 25.80
CA GLY A 130 -0.40 -12.57 26.14
C GLY A 130 -0.98 -11.85 27.35
N GLN A 131 -0.48 -10.65 27.67
CA GLN A 131 -0.89 -9.87 28.84
C GLN A 131 -2.09 -8.98 28.50
N LEU A 132 -3.24 -9.60 28.33
CA LEU A 132 -4.51 -8.90 28.14
C LEU A 132 -5.17 -8.69 29.49
N ARG A 133 -5.71 -7.50 29.71
CA ARG A 133 -6.28 -7.07 30.99
C ARG A 133 -7.67 -7.65 31.24
N ASP A 134 -8.45 -7.78 30.17
CA ASP A 134 -9.84 -8.24 30.23
C ASP A 134 -10.32 -8.82 28.88
N ASP A 135 -11.54 -9.36 28.90
CA ASP A 135 -12.22 -9.89 27.71
C ASP A 135 -12.47 -8.82 26.64
N ARG A 136 -12.55 -7.53 27.01
CA ARG A 136 -12.76 -6.45 26.04
C ARG A 136 -11.50 -6.24 25.20
N GLU A 137 -10.33 -6.34 25.80
CA GLU A 137 -9.07 -6.32 25.04
C GLU A 137 -8.98 -7.49 24.07
N TRP A 138 -9.37 -8.69 24.49
CA TRP A 138 -9.44 -9.84 23.60
C TRP A 138 -10.42 -9.61 22.44
N GLN A 139 -11.59 -9.05 22.71
CA GLN A 139 -12.55 -8.69 21.66
C GLN A 139 -11.98 -7.67 20.67
N ARG A 140 -11.21 -6.67 21.14
CA ARG A 140 -10.51 -5.72 20.24
C ARG A 140 -9.48 -6.41 19.36
N VAL A 141 -8.71 -7.35 19.91
CA VAL A 141 -7.74 -8.14 19.12
C VAL A 141 -8.44 -8.94 18.03
N VAL A 142 -9.55 -9.61 18.36
CA VAL A 142 -10.33 -10.39 17.38
C VAL A 142 -10.90 -9.49 16.29
N ALA A 143 -11.50 -8.36 16.65
CA ALA A 143 -12.04 -7.39 15.68
C ALA A 143 -10.94 -6.82 14.77
N ALA A 144 -9.79 -6.44 15.34
CA ALA A 144 -8.63 -5.97 14.59
C ALA A 144 -8.11 -7.04 13.62
N SER A 145 -8.03 -8.30 14.06
CA SER A 145 -7.61 -9.41 13.19
C SER A 145 -8.55 -9.59 12.00
N GLN A 146 -9.86 -9.47 12.20
CA GLN A 146 -10.84 -9.58 11.10
C GLN A 146 -10.71 -8.42 10.13
N ALA A 147 -10.56 -7.19 10.64
CA ALA A 147 -10.39 -6.00 9.82
C ALA A 147 -9.09 -6.03 8.99
N LEU A 148 -8.01 -6.58 9.54
CA LEU A 148 -6.73 -6.75 8.84
C LEU A 148 -6.79 -7.89 7.81
N ALA A 149 -7.45 -9.00 8.13
CA ALA A 149 -7.59 -10.15 7.23
C ALA A 149 -8.39 -9.84 5.96
N ALA A 150 -9.25 -8.81 5.98
CA ALA A 150 -10.02 -8.37 4.82
C ALA A 150 -9.21 -7.52 3.82
N ARG A 151 -7.97 -7.14 4.13
CA ARG A 151 -7.12 -6.27 3.30
C ARG A 151 -6.27 -7.12 2.34
N PRO A 152 -6.20 -6.82 1.02
CA PRO A 152 -5.34 -7.55 0.07
C PRO A 152 -3.87 -7.12 0.22
N MET A 153 -3.28 -7.45 1.35
CA MET A 153 -1.89 -7.18 1.67
C MET A 153 -1.10 -8.49 1.76
N PHE A 154 -0.02 -8.58 0.99
CA PHE A 154 0.81 -9.77 0.85
C PHE A 154 2.23 -9.47 1.32
N ILE A 155 2.77 -10.31 2.21
CA ILE A 155 4.11 -10.12 2.77
C ILE A 155 5.03 -11.22 2.26
N ASP A 156 6.22 -10.81 1.83
CA ASP A 156 7.33 -11.68 1.47
C ASP A 156 8.54 -11.32 2.34
N ASP A 157 8.85 -12.15 3.32
CA ASP A 157 9.95 -11.94 4.27
C ASP A 157 11.23 -12.72 3.89
N THR A 158 11.36 -13.09 2.61
CA THR A 158 12.55 -13.79 2.12
C THR A 158 13.79 -12.87 2.25
N PRO A 159 14.82 -13.26 3.03
CA PRO A 159 16.00 -12.43 3.23
C PRO A 159 16.87 -12.35 1.97
N ALA A 160 17.69 -11.31 1.87
CA ALA A 160 18.71 -11.13 0.83
C ALA A 160 18.19 -11.25 -0.62
N LEU A 161 16.98 -10.74 -0.89
CA LEU A 161 16.35 -10.81 -2.21
C LEU A 161 17.03 -9.88 -3.23
N SER A 162 17.34 -10.40 -4.42
CA SER A 162 17.86 -9.56 -5.51
C SER A 162 16.75 -8.70 -6.13
N VAL A 163 17.12 -7.56 -6.72
CA VAL A 163 16.17 -6.68 -7.42
C VAL A 163 15.43 -7.42 -8.56
N ALA A 164 16.12 -8.32 -9.27
CA ALA A 164 15.51 -9.12 -10.32
C ALA A 164 14.45 -10.09 -9.77
N ALA A 165 14.73 -10.73 -8.63
CA ALA A 165 13.78 -11.59 -7.93
C ALA A 165 12.57 -10.78 -7.43
N LEU A 166 12.80 -9.61 -6.85
CA LEU A 166 11.75 -8.72 -6.34
C LEU A 166 10.80 -8.34 -7.47
N ARG A 167 11.35 -7.87 -8.59
CA ARG A 167 10.56 -7.52 -9.80
C ARG A 167 9.74 -8.70 -10.31
N SER A 168 10.33 -9.90 -10.34
CA SER A 168 9.63 -11.11 -10.80
C SER A 168 8.44 -11.46 -9.89
N ARG A 169 8.64 -11.41 -8.56
CA ARG A 169 7.59 -11.67 -7.57
C ARG A 169 6.50 -10.60 -7.59
N ALA A 170 6.86 -9.31 -7.68
CA ALA A 170 5.91 -8.22 -7.80
C ALA A 170 5.04 -8.35 -9.07
N ARG A 171 5.64 -8.67 -10.22
CA ARG A 171 4.88 -8.94 -11.46
C ARG A 171 3.97 -10.16 -11.35
N ARG A 172 4.40 -11.20 -10.64
CA ARG A 172 3.55 -12.37 -10.40
C ARG A 172 2.36 -12.01 -9.52
N LEU A 173 2.57 -11.25 -8.44
CA LEU A 173 1.50 -10.77 -7.57
C LEU A 173 0.47 -9.95 -8.38
N MET A 174 0.93 -8.97 -9.17
CA MET A 174 0.05 -8.17 -10.03
C MET A 174 -0.79 -9.00 -11.01
N ARG A 175 -0.28 -10.13 -11.51
CA ARG A 175 -1.04 -11.00 -12.43
C ARG A 175 -2.07 -11.88 -11.74
N MET A 176 -1.88 -12.19 -10.46
CA MET A 176 -2.76 -13.08 -9.71
C MET A 176 -3.82 -12.31 -8.93
N GLU A 177 -3.44 -11.14 -8.40
CA GLU A 177 -4.22 -10.39 -7.39
C GLU A 177 -4.46 -8.91 -7.80
N GLY A 178 -4.01 -8.49 -8.99
CA GLY A 178 -4.08 -7.10 -9.47
C GLY A 178 -4.89 -6.91 -10.73
#